data_AF-V7CJ92-F1
#
_entry.id   AF-V7CJ92-F1
#
_cell.length_a   1.000
_cell.length_b   1.000
_cell.length_c   1.000
_cell.angle_alpha   90.00
_cell.angle_beta   90.00
_cell.angle_gamma   90.00
#
_symmetry.space_group_name_H-M   'P 1'
#
loop_
_entity.id
_entity.type
_entity.pdbx_description
1 polymer ?
#
loop_
_entity_poly.entity_id
_entity_poly.type
_entity_poly.pdbx_seq_one_letter_code
_entity_poly.pdbx_strand_id
1 'polypeptide(L)'
;MAPKNQPCLIGFYHYISGGFWVLSDPPVNYEHRWRGWNTTVAEQKSDYENLQNLLTSMCFTLYNKKEDIVVWQKAKDNSCYLKLPKETYPPKCEAFSTYPRTYDLLHLDGFFSAENHRCEMKYVLLEMDRILRLGGHAIIRESTYFVDVVATIGKGMRWMYW
;
A
#
# COMPACT_ATOMS: atom_id res chain seq x y z
N MET A 1 -9.45 -21.79 -8.22
CA MET A 1 -8.01 -22.11 -8.19
C MET A 1 -7.36 -21.36 -9.35
N ALA A 2 -6.44 -20.43 -9.06
CA ALA A 2 -5.70 -19.72 -10.11
C ALA A 2 -4.62 -20.66 -10.71
N PRO A 3 -4.44 -20.72 -12.04
CA PRO A 3 -3.45 -21.57 -12.68
C PRO A 3 -2.02 -21.19 -12.26
N LYS A 4 -1.14 -22.20 -12.10
CA LYS A 4 0.26 -22.09 -11.65
C LYS A 4 1.18 -21.18 -12.49
N ASN A 5 0.70 -20.64 -13.60
CA ASN A 5 1.45 -19.77 -14.53
C ASN A 5 0.83 -18.38 -14.73
N GLN A 6 -0.08 -17.94 -13.86
CA GLN A 6 -0.52 -16.55 -13.90
C GLN A 6 0.62 -15.66 -13.37
N PRO A 7 1.01 -14.58 -14.09
CA PRO A 7 1.96 -13.63 -13.54
C PRO A 7 1.37 -13.09 -12.24
N CYS A 8 2.05 -13.33 -11.13
CA CYS A 8 1.82 -12.59 -9.90
C CYS A 8 2.33 -11.16 -10.13
N LEU A 9 1.65 -10.42 -11.02
CA LEU A 9 1.63 -8.98 -10.94
C LEU A 9 1.29 -8.70 -9.50
N ILE A 10 2.16 -7.97 -8.81
CA ILE A 10 1.77 -7.43 -7.52
C ILE A 10 0.73 -6.38 -7.85
N GLY A 11 -0.51 -6.83 -7.99
CA GLY A 11 -1.68 -6.01 -7.80
C GLY A 11 -1.60 -5.57 -6.35
N PHE A 12 -0.83 -4.52 -6.09
CA PHE A 12 -0.65 -3.89 -4.78
C PHE A 12 -1.98 -3.42 -4.16
N TYR A 13 -3.10 -3.64 -4.84
CA TYR A 13 -4.44 -3.28 -4.41
C TYR A 13 -5.38 -4.46 -4.18
N HIS A 14 -4.98 -5.69 -4.48
CA HIS A 14 -5.80 -6.86 -4.19
C HIS A 14 -5.14 -7.70 -3.09
N TYR A 15 -5.64 -7.54 -1.85
CA TYR A 15 -5.39 -8.39 -0.68
C TYR A 15 -4.25 -8.11 0.30
N ILE A 16 -3.71 -6.89 0.45
CA ILE A 16 -3.05 -6.57 1.73
C ILE A 16 -4.16 -6.10 2.69
N SER A 17 -4.70 -7.00 3.50
CA SER A 17 -5.54 -6.60 4.62
C SER A 17 -4.66 -6.01 5.73
N GLY A 18 -5.15 -5.00 6.45
CA GLY A 18 -4.40 -4.39 7.56
C GLY A 18 -3.27 -3.42 7.18
N GLY A 19 -3.07 -3.12 5.89
CA GLY A 19 -2.08 -2.11 5.43
C GLY A 19 -2.38 -0.70 5.93
N PHE A 20 -1.38 0.20 5.89
CA PHE A 20 -1.51 1.57 6.39
C PHE A 20 -1.40 2.61 5.27
N TRP A 21 -2.21 3.66 5.35
CA TRP A 21 -2.10 4.88 4.56
C TRP A 21 -1.72 6.03 5.49
N VAL A 22 -0.59 6.67 5.22
CA VAL A 22 -0.05 7.77 6.04
C VAL A 22 -0.14 9.05 5.24
N LEU A 23 -0.77 10.06 5.80
CA LEU A 23 -0.79 11.41 5.25
C LEU A 23 -0.14 12.35 6.27
N SER A 24 0.91 13.04 5.83
CA SER A 24 1.47 14.21 6.50
C SER A 24 1.14 15.46 5.68
N ASP A 25 0.85 16.59 6.33
CA ASP A 25 0.51 17.90 5.74
C ASP A 25 -1.01 18.18 5.57
N PRO A 26 -1.43 19.40 5.19
CA PRO A 26 -2.85 19.72 5.09
C PRO A 26 -3.61 18.76 4.17
N PRO A 27 -4.85 18.40 4.53
CA PRO A 27 -5.68 19.10 5.50
C PRO A 27 -5.67 18.51 6.93
N VAL A 28 -4.71 17.66 7.32
CA VAL A 28 -4.71 16.95 8.63
C VAL A 28 -4.74 17.87 9.86
N ASN A 29 -3.96 18.96 9.80
CA ASN A 29 -3.81 19.93 10.90
C ASN A 29 -4.22 21.35 10.45
N TYR A 30 -5.33 21.44 9.73
CA TYR A 30 -5.79 22.70 9.15
C TYR A 30 -6.03 23.80 10.19
N GLU A 31 -6.47 23.46 11.41
CA GLU A 31 -6.72 24.41 12.50
C GLU A 31 -5.46 25.21 12.88
N HIS A 32 -4.30 24.56 12.83
CA HIS A 32 -3.02 25.17 13.21
C HIS A 32 -2.12 25.53 12.01
N ARG A 33 -2.33 24.94 10.82
CA ARG A 33 -1.41 25.05 9.66
C ARG A 33 -2.03 25.55 8.34
N TRP A 34 -3.21 26.17 8.34
CA TRP A 34 -3.85 26.65 7.09
C TRP A 34 -3.14 27.83 6.38
N ARG A 35 -2.42 28.70 7.10
CA ARG A 35 -1.89 29.97 6.55
C ARG A 35 -0.77 29.82 5.52
N GLY A 36 -0.15 28.64 5.41
CA GLY A 36 0.99 28.40 4.50
C GLY A 36 0.61 28.13 3.04
N TRP A 37 -0.69 27.98 2.73
CA TRP A 37 -1.11 27.31 1.48
C TRP A 37 -2.03 28.13 0.57
N ASN A 38 -2.22 29.43 0.81
CA ASN A 38 -3.16 30.26 0.05
C ASN A 38 -4.60 29.68 -0.01
N THR A 39 -5.03 29.04 1.08
CA THR A 39 -6.36 28.41 1.25
C THR A 39 -7.06 28.95 2.50
N THR A 40 -8.35 28.64 2.65
CA THR A 40 -9.15 28.98 3.83
C THR A 40 -9.33 27.78 4.77
N VAL A 41 -9.62 28.07 6.05
CA VAL A 41 -9.96 27.04 7.06
C VAL A 41 -11.15 26.20 6.62
N ALA A 42 -12.16 26.83 5.98
CA ALA A 42 -13.37 26.15 5.54
C ALA A 42 -13.09 25.18 4.38
N GLU A 43 -12.27 25.59 3.39
CA GLU A 43 -11.85 24.71 2.29
C GLU A 43 -11.05 23.53 2.81
N GLN A 44 -10.07 23.77 3.68
CA GLN A 44 -9.26 22.70 4.26
C GLN A 44 -10.09 21.72 5.09
N LYS A 45 -11.06 22.23 5.86
CA LYS A 45 -12.01 21.39 6.60
C LYS A 45 -12.83 20.52 5.64
N SER A 46 -13.38 21.11 4.59
CA SER A 46 -14.13 20.41 3.55
C SER A 46 -13.28 19.32 2.88
N ASP A 47 -12.04 19.63 2.53
CA ASP A 47 -11.10 18.67 1.93
C ASP A 47 -10.80 17.52 2.88
N TYR A 48 -10.61 17.78 4.17
CA TYR A 48 -10.41 16.74 5.17
C TYR A 48 -11.64 15.84 5.31
N GLU A 49 -12.84 16.41 5.37
CA GLU A 49 -14.09 15.65 5.46
C GLU A 49 -14.31 14.77 4.22
N ASN A 50 -14.06 15.32 3.01
CA ASN A 50 -14.13 14.57 1.76
C ASN A 50 -13.12 13.41 1.75
N LEU A 51 -11.91 13.66 2.22
CA LEU A 51 -10.87 12.63 2.34
C LEU A 51 -11.28 11.54 3.34
N GLN A 52 -11.83 11.90 4.50
CA GLN A 52 -12.32 10.93 5.49
C GLN A 52 -13.45 10.06 4.93
N ASN A 53 -14.39 10.67 4.21
CA ASN A 53 -15.49 9.97 3.57
C ASN A 53 -14.98 8.98 2.50
N LEU A 54 -14.01 9.40 1.69
CA LEU A 54 -13.36 8.56 0.69
C LEU A 54 -12.60 7.38 1.32
N LEU A 55 -11.81 7.62 2.37
CA LEU A 55 -11.07 6.56 3.05
C LEU A 55 -12.02 5.55 3.70
N THR A 56 -13.09 6.03 4.31
CA THR A 56 -14.13 5.19 4.92
C THR A 56 -14.82 4.33 3.86
N SER A 57 -15.16 4.90 2.69
CA SER A 57 -15.76 4.13 1.58
C SER A 57 -14.80 3.10 0.97
N MET A 58 -13.48 3.32 1.12
CA MET A 58 -12.44 2.36 0.72
C MET A 58 -12.06 1.36 1.83
N CYS A 59 -12.85 1.27 2.90
CA CYS A 59 -12.64 0.37 4.04
C CYS A 59 -11.37 0.66 4.86
N PHE A 60 -11.00 1.94 5.00
CA PHE A 60 -9.99 2.37 5.96
C PHE A 60 -10.64 2.85 7.26
N THR A 61 -9.94 2.64 8.37
CA THR A 61 -10.28 3.18 9.69
C THR A 61 -9.16 4.07 10.19
N LEU A 62 -9.48 5.11 10.95
CA LEU A 62 -8.47 5.96 11.57
C LEU A 62 -7.68 5.11 12.58
N TYR A 63 -6.37 4.98 12.37
CA TYR A 63 -5.48 4.24 13.27
C TYR A 63 -4.88 5.16 14.33
N ASN A 64 -4.32 6.28 13.90
CA ASN A 64 -3.76 7.28 14.80
C ASN A 64 -3.69 8.65 14.13
N LYS A 65 -3.78 9.72 14.92
CA LYS A 65 -3.55 11.09 14.46
C LYS A 65 -2.68 11.79 15.49
N LYS A 66 -1.56 12.35 15.06
CA LYS A 66 -0.68 13.15 15.90
C LYS A 66 -0.15 14.33 15.10
N GLU A 67 -0.46 15.54 15.58
CA GLU A 67 -0.03 16.80 14.97
C GLU A 67 -0.38 16.82 13.48
N ASP A 68 0.63 16.85 12.61
CA ASP A 68 0.49 16.95 11.16
C ASP A 68 0.35 15.59 10.47
N ILE A 69 0.39 14.48 11.21
CA ILE A 69 0.38 13.12 10.67
C ILE A 69 -0.91 12.41 11.05
N VAL A 70 -1.56 11.81 10.04
CA VAL A 70 -2.65 10.88 10.22
C VAL A 70 -2.32 9.54 9.58
N VAL A 71 -2.59 8.48 10.32
CA VAL A 71 -2.41 7.10 9.90
C VAL A 71 -3.78 6.45 9.83
N TRP A 72 -4.10 5.89 8.68
CA TRP A 72 -5.30 5.12 8.42
C TRP A 72 -4.94 3.66 8.21
N GLN A 73 -5.68 2.75 8.81
CA GLN A 73 -5.50 1.32 8.64
C GLN A 73 -6.60 0.77 7.76
N LYS A 74 -6.19 0.06 6.71
CA LYS A 74 -7.05 -0.74 5.86
C LYS A 74 -7.68 -1.87 6.69
N ALA A 75 -8.94 -2.23 6.40
CA ALA A 75 -9.61 -3.33 7.08
C ALA A 75 -8.72 -4.59 7.11
N LYS A 76 -8.60 -5.20 8.29
CA LYS A 76 -7.81 -6.41 8.53
C LYS A 76 -8.48 -7.66 7.94
N ASP A 77 -9.78 -7.57 7.69
CA ASP A 77 -10.57 -8.60 7.05
C ASP A 77 -11.06 -8.13 5.67
N ASN A 78 -11.44 -9.10 4.83
CA ASN A 78 -12.00 -8.80 3.52
C ASN A 78 -13.51 -8.53 3.57
N SER A 79 -14.14 -8.62 4.76
CA SER A 79 -15.60 -8.54 4.91
C SER A 79 -16.15 -7.20 4.42
N CYS A 80 -15.41 -6.11 4.63
CA CYS A 80 -15.76 -4.79 4.11
C CYS A 80 -15.64 -4.73 2.57
N TYR A 81 -14.53 -5.22 2.01
CA TYR A 81 -14.28 -5.21 0.55
C TYR A 81 -15.30 -6.01 -0.26
N LEU A 82 -15.77 -7.13 0.30
CA LEU A 82 -16.76 -7.99 -0.32
C LEU A 82 -18.15 -7.33 -0.38
N LYS A 83 -18.44 -6.40 0.52
CA LYS A 83 -19.70 -5.65 0.57
C LYS A 83 -19.72 -4.44 -0.37
N LEU A 84 -18.55 -3.99 -0.84
CA LEU A 84 -18.47 -2.82 -1.72
C LEU A 84 -19.13 -3.14 -3.08
N PRO A 85 -20.07 -2.29 -3.55
CA PRO A 85 -20.69 -2.42 -4.86
C PRO A 85 -19.66 -2.51 -5.99
N LYS A 86 -20.00 -3.20 -7.08
CA LYS A 86 -19.14 -3.31 -8.28
C LYS A 86 -18.89 -1.94 -8.94
N GLU A 87 -19.81 -1.00 -8.75
CA GLU A 87 -19.81 0.37 -9.31
C GLU A 87 -19.39 1.43 -8.28
N THR A 88 -18.62 1.07 -7.24
CA THR A 88 -18.12 2.04 -6.25
C THR A 88 -17.22 3.07 -6.93
N TYR A 89 -17.25 4.35 -6.53
CA TYR A 89 -16.31 5.38 -6.96
C TYR A 89 -15.34 5.76 -5.82
N PRO A 90 -14.02 5.80 -6.05
CA PRO A 90 -13.34 5.37 -7.27
C PRO A 90 -13.56 3.87 -7.53
N PRO A 91 -13.59 3.44 -8.81
CA PRO A 91 -13.76 2.03 -9.16
C PRO A 91 -12.75 1.19 -8.39
N LYS A 92 -13.16 0.00 -7.95
CA LYS A 92 -12.21 -0.99 -7.43
C LYS A 92 -11.12 -1.13 -8.49
N CYS A 93 -9.89 -0.75 -8.14
CA CYS A 93 -8.79 -0.82 -9.09
C CYS A 93 -8.66 -2.30 -9.51
N GLU A 94 -8.91 -2.57 -10.79
CA GLU A 94 -8.42 -3.80 -11.40
C GLU A 94 -6.90 -3.82 -11.24
N ALA A 95 -6.30 -5.01 -11.18
CA ALA A 95 -4.85 -5.17 -11.11
C ALA A 95 -4.25 -4.72 -12.45
N PHE A 96 -4.20 -3.42 -12.70
CA PHE A 96 -3.35 -2.86 -13.71
C PHE A 96 -1.91 -3.15 -13.30
N SER A 97 -1.08 -3.42 -14.30
CA SER A 97 0.37 -3.40 -14.14
C SER A 97 0.73 -2.07 -13.48
N THR A 98 1.10 -2.14 -12.21
CA THR A 98 1.57 -1.01 -11.40
C THR A 98 2.55 -0.21 -12.23
N TYR A 99 2.41 1.12 -12.32
CA TYR A 99 3.34 1.91 -13.12
C TYR A 99 4.78 1.68 -12.62
N PRO A 100 5.75 1.43 -13.52
CA PRO A 100 7.13 1.28 -13.11
C PRO A 100 7.59 2.48 -12.28
N ARG A 101 8.38 2.25 -11.22
CA ARG A 101 9.00 3.29 -10.40
C ARG A 101 8.03 4.29 -9.76
N THR A 102 7.00 3.79 -9.08
CA THR A 102 5.99 4.63 -8.39
C THR A 102 6.22 4.70 -6.88
N TYR A 103 6.85 3.70 -6.25
CA TYR A 103 6.91 3.58 -4.79
C TYR A 103 8.31 3.84 -4.24
N ASP A 104 8.40 4.65 -3.18
CA ASP A 104 9.65 4.90 -2.45
C ASP A 104 9.91 3.85 -1.35
N LEU A 105 8.86 3.25 -0.81
CA LEU A 105 8.94 2.21 0.22
C LEU A 105 7.90 1.11 -0.03
N LEU A 106 8.33 -0.14 -0.01
CA LEU A 106 7.47 -1.32 0.06
C LEU A 106 7.67 -2.03 1.39
N HIS A 107 6.58 -2.42 2.05
CA HIS A 107 6.64 -3.23 3.26
C HIS A 107 5.81 -4.51 3.06
N LEU A 108 6.43 -5.66 3.30
CA LEU A 108 5.78 -6.97 3.27
C LEU A 108 6.01 -7.64 4.63
N ASP A 109 4.94 -8.17 5.21
CA ASP A 109 4.97 -8.91 6.48
C ASP A 109 4.21 -10.23 6.31
N GLY A 110 4.94 -11.35 6.31
CA GLY A 110 4.38 -12.70 6.18
C GLY A 110 3.73 -13.04 4.81
N PHE A 111 3.93 -12.19 3.79
CA PHE A 111 3.42 -12.36 2.44
C PHE A 111 3.83 -13.69 1.79
N PHE A 112 5.13 -14.02 1.71
CA PHE A 112 5.62 -15.24 1.10
C PHE A 112 5.23 -16.49 1.89
N SER A 113 5.14 -16.37 3.21
CA SER A 113 4.59 -17.43 4.06
C SER A 113 3.13 -17.75 3.69
N ALA A 114 2.31 -16.74 3.40
CA ALA A 114 0.93 -16.93 2.96
C ALA A 114 0.81 -17.36 1.49
N GLU A 115 1.65 -16.82 0.61
CA GLU A 115 1.43 -16.83 -0.83
C GLU A 115 2.32 -17.76 -1.65
N ASN A 116 3.28 -18.47 -1.04
CA ASN A 116 4.23 -19.32 -1.79
C ASN A 116 3.57 -20.42 -2.66
N HIS A 117 2.35 -20.84 -2.31
CA HIS A 117 1.62 -21.86 -3.02
C HIS A 117 0.94 -21.33 -4.30
N ARG A 118 0.74 -20.00 -4.38
CA ARG A 118 0.10 -19.31 -5.51
C ARG A 118 1.12 -18.58 -6.38
N CYS A 119 2.16 -18.04 -5.77
CA CYS A 119 3.13 -17.16 -6.41
C CYS A 119 4.55 -17.67 -6.25
N GLU A 120 5.29 -17.75 -7.36
CA GLU A 120 6.72 -17.93 -7.28
C GLU A 120 7.39 -16.62 -6.85
N MET A 121 8.15 -16.70 -5.75
CA MET A 121 8.83 -15.56 -5.13
C MET A 121 9.67 -14.73 -6.11
N LYS A 122 10.35 -15.39 -7.06
CA LYS A 122 11.19 -14.71 -8.05
C LYS A 122 10.41 -13.70 -8.89
N TYR A 123 9.17 -14.01 -9.27
CA TYR A 123 8.35 -13.12 -10.09
C TYR A 123 7.79 -11.96 -9.26
N VAL A 124 7.45 -12.23 -8.00
CA VAL A 124 7.06 -11.17 -7.05
C VAL A 124 8.21 -10.20 -6.86
N LEU A 125 9.42 -10.69 -6.59
CA LEU A 125 10.62 -9.86 -6.41
C LEU A 125 10.96 -9.02 -7.66
N LEU A 126 10.80 -9.58 -8.86
CA LEU A 126 10.95 -8.83 -10.12
C LEU A 126 9.90 -7.72 -10.26
N GLU A 127 8.65 -7.97 -9.86
CA GLU A 127 7.62 -6.94 -9.85
C GLU A 127 7.87 -5.87 -8.79
N MET A 128 8.42 -6.23 -7.61
CA MET A 128 8.85 -5.25 -6.61
C MET A 128 9.94 -4.33 -7.17
N ASP A 129 10.95 -4.91 -7.83
CA ASP A 129 12.03 -4.16 -8.48
C ASP A 129 11.50 -3.20 -9.54
N ARG A 130 10.55 -3.68 -10.36
CA ARG A 130 9.94 -2.88 -11.43
C ARG A 130 9.21 -1.63 -10.91
N ILE A 131 8.54 -1.74 -9.76
CA ILE A 131 7.67 -0.66 -9.24
C ILE A 131 8.36 0.25 -8.23
N LEU A 132 9.45 -0.19 -7.61
CA LEU A 132 10.26 0.63 -6.73
C LEU A 132 10.93 1.74 -7.54
N ARG A 133 10.88 2.97 -7.02
CA ARG A 133 11.62 4.09 -7.59
C ARG A 133 13.12 3.83 -7.42
N LEU A 134 13.96 4.46 -8.25
CA LEU A 134 15.41 4.41 -8.04
C LEU A 134 15.75 4.95 -6.64
N GLY A 135 16.45 4.16 -5.83
CA GLY A 135 16.72 4.48 -4.42
C GLY A 135 15.58 4.16 -3.46
N GLY A 136 14.49 3.56 -3.94
CA GLY A 136 13.41 3.06 -3.10
C GLY A 136 13.85 1.86 -2.25
N HIS A 137 13.13 1.62 -1.16
CA HIS A 137 13.47 0.60 -0.18
C HIS A 137 12.37 -0.46 -0.09
N ALA A 138 12.76 -1.70 0.17
CA ALA A 138 11.83 -2.77 0.53
C ALA A 138 12.19 -3.30 1.92
N ILE A 139 11.22 -3.30 2.83
CA ILE A 139 11.31 -3.95 4.14
C ILE A 139 10.50 -5.23 4.06
N ILE A 140 11.18 -6.37 4.18
CA ILE A 140 10.57 -7.69 4.05
C ILE A 140 10.74 -8.41 5.39
N ARG A 141 9.63 -8.62 6.10
CA ARG A 141 9.57 -9.40 7.34
C ARG A 141 8.93 -10.76 7.04
N GLU A 142 9.71 -11.81 7.24
CA GLU A 142 9.33 -13.17 6.87
C GLU A 142 9.96 -14.23 7.78
N SER A 143 9.55 -15.48 7.61
CA SER A 143 10.29 -16.61 8.18
C SER A 143 11.73 -16.67 7.64
N THR A 144 12.65 -17.21 8.45
CA THR A 144 14.08 -17.32 8.11
C THR A 144 14.31 -17.97 6.75
N TYR A 145 13.56 -19.03 6.44
CA TYR A 145 13.59 -19.70 5.14
C TYR A 145 13.35 -18.74 3.97
N PHE A 146 12.32 -17.90 4.03
CA PHE A 146 12.02 -16.98 2.94
C PHE A 146 12.98 -15.80 2.89
N VAL A 147 13.47 -15.33 4.04
CA VAL A 147 14.51 -14.28 4.10
C VAL A 147 15.77 -14.73 3.36
N ASP A 148 16.22 -15.97 3.55
CA ASP A 148 17.40 -16.52 2.85
C ASP A 148 17.20 -16.60 1.33
N VAL A 149 16.00 -17.00 0.90
CA VAL A 149 15.64 -17.06 -0.54
C VAL A 149 15.58 -15.65 -1.14
N VAL A 150 14.96 -14.69 -0.45
CA VAL A 150 14.91 -13.28 -0.87
C VAL A 150 16.33 -12.70 -0.96
N ALA A 151 17.21 -12.99 0.01
CA ALA A 151 18.60 -12.55 -0.02
C ALA A 151 19.35 -13.15 -1.23
N THR A 152 19.09 -14.41 -1.57
CA THR A 152 19.72 -15.05 -2.73
C THR A 152 19.27 -14.41 -4.05
N ILE A 153 17.97 -14.19 -4.22
CA ILE A 153 17.41 -13.60 -5.45
C ILE A 153 17.76 -12.10 -5.55
N GLY A 154 17.64 -11.36 -4.44
CA GLY A 154 18.01 -9.94 -4.35
C GLY A 154 19.45 -9.68 -4.75
N LYS A 155 20.38 -10.58 -4.39
CA LYS A 155 21.79 -10.47 -4.78
C LYS A 155 21.94 -10.59 -6.30
N GLY A 156 21.17 -11.49 -6.93
CA GLY A 156 21.11 -11.61 -8.38
C GLY A 156 20.54 -10.37 -9.07
N MET A 157 19.58 -9.69 -8.43
CA MET A 157 18.98 -8.43 -8.90
C MET A 157 19.81 -7.18 -8.54
N ARG A 158 20.96 -7.35 -7.85
CA ARG A 158 21.82 -6.25 -7.36
C ARG A 158 21.14 -5.31 -6.36
N TRP A 159 20.22 -5.84 -5.56
CA TRP A 159 19.69 -5.10 -4.41
C TRP A 159 20.78 -4.90 -3.36
N MET A 160 20.78 -3.73 -2.74
CA MET A 160 21.66 -3.42 -1.62
C MET A 160 20.98 -3.81 -0.30
N TYR A 161 21.77 -4.38 0.61
CA TYR A 161 21.34 -4.74 1.96
C TYR A 161 22.01 -3.80 2.94
N TRP A 162 21.27 -3.38 3.96
CA TRP A 162 21.72 -2.51 5.05
C TRP A 162 21.20 -3.05 6.37
#